data_AF-A0AB39UTY5-F1
#
_entry.id   AF-A0AB39UTY5-F1
#
_cell.length_a   1.000
_cell.length_b   1.000
_cell.length_c   1.000
_cell.angle_alpha   90.00
_cell.angle_beta   90.00
_cell.angle_gamma   90.00
#
_symmetry.space_group_name_H-M   'P 1'
#
loop_
_entity.id
_entity.type
_entity.pdbx_description
1 polymer ?
#
loop_
_entity_poly.entity_id
_entity_poly.type
_entity_poly.pdbx_seq_one_letter_code
_entity_poly.pdbx_strand_id
1 'polypeptide(L)'
;MSPEMKATLLKRKFSSIEYMEEMERLWNQSVAALEKCIDWFYTHNKDLDLSSWQYADTPMAWEDRVLPNFRMISEGIREGIEEYQKGDPGYIRSIANNIMALSKDMDVMGDLWFDYIPKDLAYTVGIPKSQARQMAKNIYYTVGEYWRPGEITDEEVTGPIDEQDLLRYLRPGESPD
;
A
#
# COMPACT_ATOMS: atom_id res chain seq x y z
N MET A 1 -25.90 -5.42 12.33
CA MET A 1 -25.21 -5.97 11.15
C MET A 1 -24.93 -7.46 11.27
N SER A 2 -25.59 -8.27 10.43
CA SER A 2 -25.27 -9.71 10.32
C SER A 2 -23.88 -9.94 9.72
N PRO A 3 -23.20 -11.06 10.03
CA PRO A 3 -21.92 -11.42 9.41
C PRO A 3 -21.97 -11.45 7.88
N GLU A 4 -23.09 -11.91 7.31
CA GLU A 4 -23.31 -11.97 5.86
C GLU A 4 -23.43 -10.58 5.23
N MET A 5 -24.13 -9.66 5.91
CA MET A 5 -24.22 -8.27 5.47
C MET A 5 -22.86 -7.58 5.57
N LYS A 6 -22.14 -7.78 6.68
CA LYS A 6 -20.78 -7.23 6.88
C LYS A 6 -19.84 -7.69 5.76
N ALA A 7 -19.81 -8.99 5.47
CA ALA A 7 -19.01 -9.54 4.36
C ALA A 7 -19.41 -8.94 3.00
N THR A 8 -20.71 -8.74 2.76
CA THR A 8 -21.21 -8.16 1.52
C THR A 8 -20.76 -6.70 1.35
N LEU A 9 -20.85 -5.89 2.40
CA LEU A 9 -20.41 -4.49 2.37
C LEU A 9 -18.89 -4.37 2.24
N LEU A 10 -18.13 -5.25 2.88
CA LEU A 10 -16.67 -5.30 2.75
C LEU A 10 -16.23 -5.64 1.33
N LYS A 11 -16.88 -6.62 0.67
CA LYS A 11 -16.61 -6.90 -0.75
C LYS A 11 -16.81 -5.65 -1.61
N ARG A 12 -17.90 -4.91 -1.38
CA ARG A 12 -18.20 -3.68 -2.13
C ARG A 12 -17.17 -2.59 -1.89
N LYS A 13 -16.78 -2.39 -0.63
CA LYS A 13 -15.73 -1.44 -0.23
C LYS A 13 -14.40 -1.79 -0.89
N PHE A 14 -13.93 -3.02 -0.73
CA PHE A 14 -12.63 -3.45 -1.26
C PHE A 14 -12.58 -3.53 -2.79
N SER A 15 -13.74 -3.51 -3.46
CA SER A 15 -13.87 -3.43 -4.92
C SER A 15 -14.29 -2.03 -5.42
N SER A 16 -14.31 -1.01 -4.56
CA SER A 16 -14.75 0.34 -4.94
C SER A 16 -13.58 1.18 -5.46
N ILE A 17 -13.90 2.14 -6.34
CA ILE A 17 -12.91 3.09 -6.88
C ILE A 17 -12.31 3.92 -5.76
N GLU A 18 -13.13 4.40 -4.83
CA GLU A 18 -12.68 5.24 -3.72
C GLU A 18 -11.65 4.53 -2.83
N TYR A 19 -11.82 3.22 -2.63
CA TYR A 19 -10.85 2.41 -1.90
C TYR A 19 -9.53 2.23 -2.67
N MET A 20 -9.59 2.09 -4.00
CA MET A 20 -8.39 2.02 -4.84
C MET A 20 -7.66 3.36 -4.92
N GLU A 21 -8.37 4.47 -5.03
CA GLU A 21 -7.82 5.83 -5.02
C GLU A 21 -7.15 6.16 -3.68
N GLU A 22 -7.74 5.72 -2.56
CA GLU A 22 -7.11 5.88 -1.24
C GLU A 22 -5.81 5.04 -1.12
N MET A 23 -5.78 3.84 -1.70
CA MET A 23 -4.54 3.06 -1.82
C MET A 23 -3.49 3.82 -2.67
N GLU A 24 -3.87 4.39 -3.81
CA GLU A 24 -2.97 5.21 -4.65
C GLU A 24 -2.40 6.39 -3.85
N ARG A 25 -3.27 7.13 -3.13
CA ARG A 25 -2.89 8.28 -2.32
C ARG A 25 -1.86 7.90 -1.26
N LEU A 26 -2.11 6.83 -0.51
CA LEU A 26 -1.21 6.34 0.53
C LEU A 26 0.12 5.84 -0.04
N TRP A 27 0.07 5.15 -1.18
CA TRP A 27 1.27 4.72 -1.89
C TRP A 27 2.13 5.92 -2.30
N ASN A 28 1.53 6.89 -2.99
CA ASN A 28 2.22 8.11 -3.43
C ASN A 28 2.75 8.95 -2.26
N GLN A 29 2.02 8.99 -1.14
CA GLN A 29 2.51 9.61 0.10
C GLN A 29 3.80 8.94 0.59
N SER A 30 3.89 7.61 0.53
CA SER A 30 5.10 6.88 0.92
C SER A 30 6.28 7.12 -0.04
N VAL A 31 6.01 7.25 -1.35
CA VAL A 31 7.05 7.58 -2.35
C VAL A 31 7.62 8.97 -2.10
N ALA A 32 6.74 9.97 -1.95
CA ALA A 32 7.16 11.35 -1.68
C ALA A 32 7.89 11.48 -0.33
N ALA A 33 7.50 10.69 0.67
CA ALA A 33 8.20 10.63 1.95
C ALA A 33 9.60 10.01 1.79
N LEU A 34 9.76 8.96 0.98
CA LEU A 34 11.06 8.33 0.73
C LEU A 34 12.02 9.32 0.07
N GLU A 35 11.55 10.08 -0.93
CA GLU A 35 12.33 11.14 -1.57
C GLU A 35 12.81 12.19 -0.56
N LYS A 36 11.93 12.62 0.35
CA LYS A 36 12.29 13.54 1.43
C LYS A 36 13.31 12.94 2.41
N CYS A 37 13.21 11.65 2.71
CA CYS A 37 14.18 10.98 3.57
C CYS A 37 15.58 10.97 2.94
N ILE A 38 15.65 10.65 1.64
CA ILE A 38 16.91 10.63 0.87
C ILE A 38 17.51 12.03 0.82
N ASP A 39 16.72 13.05 0.46
CA ASP A 39 17.16 14.45 0.44
C ASP A 39 17.62 14.95 1.81
N TRP A 40 16.88 14.60 2.88
CA TRP A 40 17.25 14.93 4.25
C TRP A 40 18.60 14.32 4.61
N PHE A 41 18.80 13.03 4.29
CA PHE A 41 20.06 12.33 4.56
C PHE A 41 21.24 13.04 3.88
N TYR A 42 21.14 13.30 2.58
CA TYR A 42 22.20 14.00 1.84
C TYR A 42 22.43 15.43 2.34
N THR A 43 21.40 16.09 2.86
CA THR A 43 21.51 17.46 3.38
C THR A 43 22.20 17.52 4.73
N HIS A 44 21.94 16.55 5.62
CA HIS A 44 22.36 16.62 7.02
C HIS A 44 23.52 15.69 7.38
N ASN A 45 23.83 14.70 6.55
CA ASN A 45 24.91 13.72 6.76
C ASN A 45 26.03 13.84 5.72
N LYS A 46 26.32 15.05 5.23
CA LYS A 46 27.30 15.30 4.15
C LYS A 46 28.72 14.81 4.44
N ASP A 47 29.10 14.81 5.71
CA ASP A 47 30.45 14.44 6.16
C ASP A 47 30.54 12.95 6.55
N LEU A 48 29.45 12.18 6.41
CA LEU A 48 29.42 10.77 6.75
C LEU A 48 30.14 9.95 5.68
N ASP A 49 31.16 9.20 6.09
CA ASP A 49 31.89 8.30 5.19
C ASP A 49 31.09 7.00 4.95
N LEU A 50 30.52 6.90 3.74
CA LEU A 50 29.75 5.74 3.30
C LEU A 50 30.62 4.65 2.66
N SER A 51 31.93 4.86 2.50
CA SER A 51 32.81 3.93 1.76
C SER A 51 32.91 2.54 2.40
N SER A 52 32.64 2.46 3.70
CA SER A 52 32.63 1.21 4.47
C SER A 52 31.28 0.49 4.46
N TRP A 53 30.22 1.13 3.95
CA TRP A 53 28.87 0.56 3.97
C TRP A 53 28.69 -0.39 2.79
N GLN A 54 27.86 -1.43 2.96
CA GLN A 54 27.38 -2.18 1.82
C GLN A 54 26.52 -1.25 0.97
N TYR A 55 26.62 -1.34 -0.36
CA TYR A 55 25.83 -0.47 -1.24
C TYR A 55 24.33 -0.53 -0.91
N ALA A 56 23.78 -1.72 -0.64
CA ALA A 56 22.38 -1.93 -0.25
C ALA A 56 21.94 -1.16 1.01
N ASP A 57 22.87 -0.82 1.90
CA ASP A 57 22.63 -0.05 3.13
C ASP A 57 22.65 1.48 2.90
N THR A 58 23.00 1.93 1.71
CA THR A 58 23.13 3.37 1.40
C THR A 58 21.84 3.98 0.86
N PRO A 59 21.61 5.29 1.05
CA PRO A 59 20.50 5.98 0.40
C PRO A 59 20.60 5.92 -1.14
N MET A 60 21.81 5.85 -1.71
CA MET A 60 22.03 5.72 -3.15
C MET A 60 21.41 4.44 -3.71
N ALA A 61 21.55 3.30 -3.03
CA ALA A 61 20.92 2.07 -3.50
C ALA A 61 19.39 2.14 -3.44
N TRP A 62 18.83 2.86 -2.47
CA TRP A 62 17.39 3.12 -2.41
C TRP A 62 16.93 4.05 -3.53
N GLU A 63 17.69 5.11 -3.82
CA GLU A 63 17.46 6.02 -4.93
C GLU A 63 17.52 5.30 -6.29
N ASP A 64 18.50 4.42 -6.48
CA ASP A 64 18.75 3.74 -7.76
C ASP A 64 17.82 2.55 -8.00
N ARG A 65 17.40 1.83 -6.94
CA ARG A 65 16.67 0.56 -7.08
C ARG A 65 15.24 0.63 -6.57
N VAL A 66 15.03 1.24 -5.41
CA VAL A 66 13.74 1.21 -4.72
C VAL A 66 12.81 2.27 -5.28
N LEU A 67 13.30 3.51 -5.39
CA LEU A 67 12.50 4.64 -5.81
C LEU A 67 11.94 4.50 -7.25
N PRO A 68 12.70 4.02 -8.26
CA PRO A 68 12.16 3.80 -9.59
C PRO A 68 11.07 2.72 -9.62
N ASN A 69 11.26 1.64 -8.86
CA ASN A 69 10.25 0.59 -8.73
C ASN A 69 8.98 1.13 -8.06
N PHE A 70 9.12 1.93 -7.01
CA PHE A 70 7.99 2.54 -6.31
C PHE A 70 7.19 3.49 -7.21
N ARG A 71 7.89 4.29 -8.03
CA ARG A 71 7.26 5.18 -9.02
C ARG A 71 6.55 4.39 -10.13
N MET A 72 7.15 3.31 -10.62
CA MET A 72 6.50 2.41 -11.57
C MET A 72 5.23 1.79 -10.98
N ILE A 73 5.23 1.42 -9.70
CA ILE A 73 4.03 0.96 -9.00
C ILE A 73 2.98 2.09 -8.92
N SER A 74 3.37 3.34 -8.65
CA SER A 74 2.45 4.48 -8.66
C SER A 74 1.74 4.64 -10.00
N GLU A 75 2.48 4.56 -11.11
CA GLU A 75 1.92 4.61 -12.46
C GLU A 75 0.98 3.42 -12.71
N GLY A 76 1.41 2.21 -12.36
CA GLY A 76 0.62 1.01 -12.50
C GLY A 76 -0.69 1.02 -11.68
N ILE A 77 -0.68 1.60 -10.47
CA ILE A 77 -1.91 1.76 -9.69
C ILE A 77 -2.91 2.63 -10.45
N ARG A 78 -2.47 3.78 -10.97
CA ARG A 78 -3.33 4.70 -11.73
C ARG A 78 -3.92 4.03 -12.96
N GLU A 79 -3.08 3.41 -13.77
CA GLU A 79 -3.53 2.67 -14.96
C GLU A 79 -4.49 1.54 -14.58
N GLY A 80 -4.21 0.82 -13.49
CA GLY A 80 -5.07 -0.24 -12.98
C GLY A 80 -6.46 0.27 -12.57
N ILE A 81 -6.56 1.45 -11.97
CA ILE A 81 -7.84 2.11 -11.63
C ILE A 81 -8.59 2.48 -12.92
N GLU A 82 -7.90 3.07 -13.90
CA GLU A 82 -8.51 3.44 -15.18
C GLU A 82 -9.07 2.22 -15.93
N GLU A 83 -8.34 1.11 -15.97
CA GLU A 83 -8.81 -0.14 -16.57
C GLU A 83 -9.97 -0.77 -15.77
N TYR A 84 -9.92 -0.70 -14.44
CA TYR A 84 -11.01 -1.18 -13.59
C TYR A 84 -12.32 -0.40 -13.86
N GLN A 85 -12.23 0.92 -14.06
CA GLN A 85 -13.39 1.75 -14.44
C GLN A 85 -13.97 1.37 -15.82
N LYS A 86 -13.13 0.85 -16.74
CA LYS A 86 -13.55 0.32 -18.04
C LYS A 86 -14.11 -1.11 -17.96
N GLY A 87 -14.11 -1.71 -16.77
CA GLY A 87 -14.59 -3.05 -16.52
C GLY A 87 -13.55 -4.15 -16.66
N ASP A 88 -12.25 -3.82 -16.73
CA ASP A 88 -11.16 -4.80 -16.69
C ASP A 88 -10.49 -4.81 -15.30
N PRO A 89 -10.85 -5.77 -14.43
CA PRO A 89 -10.26 -5.88 -13.11
C PRO A 89 -8.87 -6.53 -13.08
N GLY A 90 -8.41 -7.07 -14.21
CA GLY A 90 -7.19 -7.87 -14.28
C GLY A 90 -5.95 -7.07 -13.90
N TYR A 91 -5.89 -5.81 -14.35
CA TYR A 91 -4.70 -4.99 -14.16
C TYR A 91 -4.51 -4.54 -12.70
N ILE A 92 -5.54 -3.97 -12.06
CA ILE A 92 -5.46 -3.56 -10.65
C ILE A 92 -5.16 -4.76 -9.74
N ARG A 93 -5.69 -5.95 -10.05
CA ARG A 93 -5.37 -7.18 -9.32
C ARG A 93 -3.88 -7.53 -9.44
N SER A 94 -3.29 -7.40 -10.64
CA SER A 94 -1.87 -7.64 -10.86
C SER A 94 -0.99 -6.67 -10.06
N ILE A 95 -1.34 -5.38 -10.09
CA ILE A 95 -0.61 -4.35 -9.34
C ILE A 95 -0.73 -4.56 -7.83
N ALA A 96 -1.93 -4.88 -7.34
CA ALA A 96 -2.16 -5.22 -5.94
C ALA A 96 -1.28 -6.41 -5.49
N ASN A 97 -1.12 -7.43 -6.34
CA ASN A 97 -0.19 -8.54 -6.09
C ASN A 97 1.28 -8.08 -6.03
N ASN A 98 1.69 -7.20 -6.94
CA ASN A 98 3.06 -6.67 -6.96
C ASN A 98 3.38 -5.89 -5.67
N ILE A 99 2.45 -5.03 -5.20
CA ILE A 99 2.60 -4.31 -3.92
C ILE A 99 2.76 -5.28 -2.74
N MET A 100 2.00 -6.38 -2.73
CA MET A 100 2.15 -7.39 -1.68
C MET A 100 3.49 -8.12 -1.74
N ALA A 101 3.95 -8.44 -2.95
CA ALA A 101 5.18 -9.19 -3.22
C ALA A 101 6.45 -8.36 -2.98
N LEU A 102 6.34 -7.04 -3.01
CA LEU A 102 7.44 -6.10 -2.87
C LEU A 102 8.30 -6.32 -1.62
N SER A 103 7.76 -6.87 -0.53
CA SER A 103 8.60 -7.22 0.64
C SER A 103 9.76 -8.13 0.24
N LYS A 104 9.53 -9.08 -0.67
CA LYS A 104 10.56 -10.03 -1.14
C LYS A 104 11.64 -9.34 -1.96
N ASP A 105 11.24 -8.39 -2.81
CA ASP A 105 12.19 -7.61 -3.62
C ASP A 105 13.02 -6.65 -2.74
N MET A 106 12.48 -6.27 -1.59
CA MET A 106 13.13 -5.43 -0.59
C MET A 106 14.00 -6.22 0.41
N ASP A 107 13.93 -7.56 0.46
CA ASP A 107 14.71 -8.38 1.42
C ASP A 107 16.23 -8.23 1.24
N VAL A 108 16.67 -7.78 0.06
CA VAL A 108 18.09 -7.53 -0.27
C VAL A 108 18.52 -6.07 -0.06
N MET A 109 17.60 -5.20 0.35
CA MET A 109 17.84 -3.79 0.63
C MET A 109 18.04 -3.61 2.13
N GLY A 110 19.16 -3.01 2.51
CA GLY A 110 19.44 -2.68 3.90
C GLY A 110 18.82 -1.34 4.30
N ASP A 111 18.53 -1.16 5.58
CA ASP A 111 17.88 0.04 6.12
C ASP A 111 18.79 0.87 7.04
N LEU A 112 20.08 0.57 7.11
CA LEU A 112 21.05 1.27 7.98
C LEU A 112 21.00 2.80 7.84
N TRP A 113 20.86 3.32 6.61
CA TRP A 113 20.79 4.77 6.39
C TRP A 113 19.57 5.44 7.06
N PHE A 114 18.48 4.70 7.35
CA PHE A 114 17.35 5.23 8.11
C PHE A 114 17.70 5.53 9.57
N ASP A 115 18.74 4.92 10.15
CA ASP A 115 19.21 5.25 11.51
C ASP A 115 19.80 6.67 11.61
N TYR A 116 20.15 7.25 10.45
CA TYR A 116 20.73 8.57 10.33
C TYR A 116 19.70 9.63 9.94
N ILE A 117 18.40 9.32 9.93
CA ILE A 117 17.33 10.29 9.71
C ILE A 117 16.39 10.37 10.92
N PRO A 118 15.68 11.50 11.13
CA PRO A 118 14.70 11.61 12.21
C PRO A 118 13.62 10.52 12.11
N LYS A 119 13.31 9.85 13.23
CA LYS A 119 12.37 8.73 13.25
C LYS A 119 10.97 9.12 12.79
N ASP A 120 10.52 10.32 13.14
CA ASP A 120 9.25 10.88 12.69
C ASP A 120 9.21 11.02 11.16
N LEU A 121 10.31 11.45 10.54
CA LEU A 121 10.44 11.50 9.09
C LEU A 121 10.43 10.09 8.48
N ALA A 122 11.18 9.13 9.04
CA ALA A 122 11.17 7.74 8.58
C ALA A 122 9.76 7.10 8.66
N TYR A 123 9.00 7.39 9.72
CA TYR A 123 7.63 6.89 9.86
C TYR A 123 6.67 7.42 8.78
N THR A 124 6.94 8.58 8.20
CA THR A 124 6.14 9.09 7.07
C THR A 124 6.28 8.23 5.81
N VAL A 125 7.32 7.40 5.70
CA VAL A 125 7.45 6.37 4.65
C VAL A 125 6.70 5.10 5.05
N GLY A 126 7.00 4.58 6.24
CA GLY A 126 6.58 3.25 6.67
C GLY A 126 5.07 3.12 6.88
N ILE A 127 4.43 4.12 7.51
CA ILE A 127 3.00 4.04 7.87
C ILE A 127 2.11 4.03 6.60
N PRO A 128 2.21 5.00 5.67
CA PRO A 128 1.36 4.99 4.48
C PRO A 128 1.63 3.77 3.59
N LYS A 129 2.90 3.33 3.48
CA LYS A 129 3.27 2.11 2.74
C LYS A 129 2.59 0.87 3.32
N SER A 130 2.60 0.72 4.65
CA SER A 130 1.96 -0.41 5.32
C SER A 130 0.44 -0.41 5.10
N GLN A 131 -0.18 0.77 5.17
CA GLN A 131 -1.63 0.91 4.92
C GLN A 131 -1.98 0.59 3.47
N ALA A 132 -1.25 1.16 2.50
CA ALA A 132 -1.43 0.86 1.07
C ALA A 132 -1.26 -0.64 0.78
N ARG A 133 -0.29 -1.30 1.42
CA ARG A 133 -0.08 -2.74 1.28
C ARG A 133 -1.24 -3.58 1.83
N GLN A 134 -1.81 -3.19 2.96
CA GLN A 134 -3.01 -3.86 3.50
C GLN A 134 -4.21 -3.68 2.56
N MET A 135 -4.38 -2.48 2.00
CA MET A 135 -5.45 -2.22 1.02
C MET A 135 -5.25 -3.03 -0.27
N ALA A 136 -4.02 -3.10 -0.77
CA ALA A 136 -3.67 -3.94 -1.92
C ALA A 136 -4.01 -5.41 -1.67
N LYS A 137 -3.71 -5.95 -0.49
CA LYS A 137 -4.14 -7.31 -0.10
C LYS A 137 -5.66 -7.46 -0.18
N ASN A 138 -6.40 -6.53 0.43
CA ASN A 138 -7.86 -6.59 0.42
C ASN A 138 -8.45 -6.52 -1.01
N ILE A 139 -7.89 -5.66 -1.88
CA ILE A 139 -8.25 -5.57 -3.30
C ILE A 139 -7.95 -6.88 -4.01
N TYR A 140 -6.73 -7.42 -3.87
CA TYR A 140 -6.32 -8.66 -4.53
C TYR A 140 -7.24 -9.83 -4.19
N TYR A 141 -7.55 -10.03 -2.91
CA TYR A 141 -8.43 -11.11 -2.46
C TYR A 141 -9.88 -10.90 -2.89
N THR A 142 -10.35 -9.65 -2.93
CA THR A 142 -11.72 -9.33 -3.32
C THR A 142 -11.94 -9.47 -4.81
N VAL A 143 -11.10 -8.82 -5.61
CA VAL A 143 -11.17 -8.82 -7.07
C VAL A 143 -10.80 -10.19 -7.64
N GLY A 144 -9.92 -10.94 -6.98
CA GLY A 144 -9.56 -12.30 -7.34
C GLY A 144 -10.50 -13.38 -6.80
N GLU A 145 -11.47 -13.03 -5.96
CA GLU A 145 -12.38 -13.97 -5.29
C GLU A 145 -11.66 -15.03 -4.44
N TYR A 146 -10.55 -14.66 -3.79
CA TYR A 146 -9.68 -15.58 -3.03
C TYR A 146 -10.01 -15.70 -1.54
N TRP A 147 -11.02 -14.98 -1.05
CA TRP A 147 -11.44 -15.05 0.35
C TRP A 147 -11.94 -16.45 0.73
N ARG A 148 -11.42 -17.01 1.82
CA ARG A 148 -12.01 -18.19 2.45
C ARG A 148 -13.21 -17.78 3.33
N PRO A 149 -14.11 -18.71 3.69
CA PRO A 149 -15.22 -18.42 4.59
C PRO A 149 -14.75 -17.78 5.89
N GLY A 150 -15.34 -16.62 6.24
CA GLY A 150 -15.03 -15.87 7.47
C GLY A 150 -13.82 -14.93 7.39
N GLU A 151 -12.88 -15.13 6.46
CA GLU A 151 -11.64 -14.32 6.40
C GLU A 151 -11.90 -12.84 6.15
N ILE A 152 -12.88 -12.51 5.31
CA ILE A 152 -13.16 -11.11 4.95
C ILE A 152 -13.68 -10.30 6.14
N THR A 153 -14.22 -10.93 7.17
CA THR A 153 -14.73 -10.26 8.38
C THR A 153 -13.72 -10.26 9.53
N ASP A 154 -12.57 -10.89 9.35
CA ASP A 154 -11.51 -10.99 10.34
C ASP A 154 -10.57 -9.79 10.25
N GLU A 155 -10.59 -8.92 11.28
CA GLU A 155 -9.77 -7.71 11.33
C GLU A 155 -8.27 -7.99 11.46
N GLU A 156 -7.87 -9.19 11.89
CA GLU A 156 -6.47 -9.63 11.82
C GLU A 156 -6.03 -9.87 10.36
N VAL A 157 -6.98 -10.17 9.47
CA VAL A 157 -6.74 -10.42 8.06
C VAL A 157 -6.89 -9.14 7.22
N THR A 158 -7.96 -8.38 7.42
CA THR A 158 -8.33 -7.21 6.60
C THR A 158 -7.77 -5.89 7.12
N GLY A 159 -7.26 -5.87 8.34
CA GLY A 159 -7.06 -4.66 9.11
C GLY A 159 -8.37 -4.14 9.73
N PRO A 160 -8.31 -3.03 10.49
CA PRO A 160 -9.45 -2.51 11.24
C PRO A 160 -10.65 -2.22 10.36
N ILE A 161 -11.84 -2.59 10.82
CA ILE A 161 -13.09 -2.36 10.10
C ILE A 161 -13.91 -1.29 10.82
N ASP A 162 -14.13 -0.17 10.13
CA ASP A 162 -15.10 0.83 10.55
C ASP A 162 -16.50 0.46 10.04
N GLU A 163 -17.34 -0.08 10.94
CA GLU A 163 -18.71 -0.47 10.61
C GLU A 163 -19.61 0.71 10.22
N GLN A 164 -19.31 1.93 10.68
CA GLN A 164 -20.05 3.12 10.27
C GLN A 164 -19.71 3.50 8.82
N ASP A 165 -18.44 3.42 8.44
CA ASP A 165 -18.03 3.62 7.04
C ASP A 165 -18.66 2.57 6.11
N LEU A 166 -18.84 1.32 6.57
CA LEU A 166 -19.49 0.27 5.78
C LEU A 166 -20.93 0.61 5.36
N LEU A 167 -21.65 1.40 6.16
CA LEU A 167 -23.03 1.79 5.84
C LEU A 167 -23.14 2.59 4.54
N ARG A 168 -22.05 3.23 4.10
CA ARG A 168 -21.97 3.96 2.82
C ARG A 168 -22.08 3.05 1.60
N TYR A 169 -21.87 1.74 1.77
CA TYR A 169 -21.90 0.74 0.70
C TYR A 169 -23.22 -0.05 0.63
N LEU A 170 -24.22 0.34 1.41
CA LEU A 170 -25.59 -0.17 1.29
C LEU A 170 -26.20 0.27 -0.05
N ARG A 171 -26.89 -0.65 -0.71
CA ARG A 171 -27.69 -0.34 -1.90
C ARG A 171 -29.08 0.15 -1.47
N PRO A 172 -29.80 0.87 -2.35
CA PRO A 172 -31.18 1.26 -2.07
C PRO A 172 -32.04 0.05 -1.70
N GLY A 173 -32.70 0.12 -0.54
CA GLY A 173 -33.56 -0.94 -0.02
C GLY A 173 -32.86 -1.98 0.87
N GLU A 174 -31.54 -1.90 1.07
CA GLU A 174 -30.85 -2.72 2.05
C GLU A 174 -30.87 -2.09 3.45
N SER A 175 -30.92 -2.96 4.46
CA SER A 175 -30.81 -2.62 5.88
C SER A 175 -29.55 -3.26 6.43
N PRO A 176 -28.82 -2.62 7.37
CA PRO A 176 -27.74 -3.28 8.08
C PRO A 176 -28.24 -4.44 8.95
N ASP A 177 -29.52 -4.50 9.31
CA ASP A 177 -30.13 -5.50 10.18
C ASP A 177 -31.11 -6.42 9.45
#